data_AF-A0A3D0C456-F1
#
_entry.id   AF-A0A3D0C456-F1
#
_cell.length_a   1.000
_cell.length_b   1.000
_cell.length_c   1.000
_cell.angle_alpha   90.00
_cell.angle_beta   90.00
_cell.angle_gamma   90.00
#
_symmetry.space_group_name_H-M   'P 1'
#
loop_
_entity.id
_entity.type
_entity.pdbx_description
1 polymer ?
#
loop_
_entity_poly.entity_id
_entity_poly.type
_entity_poly.pdbx_seq_one_letter_code
_entity_poly.pdbx_strand_id
1 'polypeptide(L)' 'SLGPITNLTYYNDYNLITDKSAGLDDTTMNVTGVAISAGGVYAYIDYVIAKNQPFIGGTLVGNADDWNKRLNINIGYYF' A
#
# COMPACT_ATOMS: atom_id res chain seq x y z
N SER A 1 -25.19 2.31 -15.40
CA SER A 1 -23.92 3.07 -15.48
C SER A 1 -23.52 3.47 -14.06
N LEU A 2 -22.25 3.31 -13.67
CA LEU A 2 -21.70 3.66 -12.33
C LEU A 2 -21.44 5.17 -12.18
N GLY A 3 -22.34 6.00 -12.70
CA GLY A 3 -22.18 7.46 -12.72
C GLY A 3 -20.93 7.89 -13.49
N PRO A 4 -20.12 8.84 -12.98
CA PRO A 4 -18.97 9.41 -13.69
C PRO A 4 -17.74 8.49 -13.71
N ILE A 5 -17.77 7.34 -13.03
CA ILE A 5 -16.64 6.39 -12.97
C ILE A 5 -16.42 5.80 -14.36
N THR A 6 -15.23 6.03 -14.90
CA THR A 6 -14.82 5.53 -16.21
C THR A 6 -13.91 4.32 -16.12
N ASN A 7 -13.14 4.18 -15.03
CA ASN A 7 -12.26 3.03 -14.83
C ASN A 7 -12.08 2.68 -13.35
N LEU A 8 -11.97 1.37 -13.08
CA LEU A 8 -11.57 0.81 -11.80
C LEU A 8 -10.49 -0.24 -12.06
N THR A 9 -9.28 0.00 -11.55
CA THR A 9 -8.16 -0.94 -11.66
C THR A 9 -7.80 -1.45 -10.27
N TYR A 10 -8.18 -2.69 -9.98
CA TYR A 10 -7.85 -3.37 -8.74
C TYR A 10 -6.45 -3.97 -8.82
N TYR A 11 -5.72 -3.95 -7.70
CA TYR A 11 -4.39 -4.54 -7.61
C TYR A 11 -4.13 -5.11 -6.21
N ASN A 12 -3.16 -6.03 -6.18
CA ASN A 12 -2.57 -6.57 -4.96
C ASN A 12 -1.06 -6.70 -5.16
N ASP A 13 -0.31 -5.87 -4.46
CA ASP A 13 1.14 -5.75 -4.60
C ASP A 13 1.82 -6.24 -3.32
N TYR A 14 2.58 -7.33 -3.45
CA TYR A 14 3.35 -7.93 -2.37
C TYR A 14 4.85 -7.66 -2.53
N ASN A 15 5.49 -7.21 -1.45
CA ASN A 15 6.92 -6.94 -1.38
C ASN A 15 7.56 -7.69 -0.22
N LEU A 16 8.76 -8.25 -0.44
CA LEU A 16 9.57 -8.94 0.55
C LEU A 16 11.03 -8.50 0.44
N ILE A 17 11.63 -8.16 1.58
CA ILE A 17 13.06 -7.93 1.75
C ILE A 17 13.55 -8.96 2.77
N THR A 18 14.48 -9.81 2.36
CA THR A 18 15.04 -10.91 3.15
C THR A 18 16.57 -10.92 3.07
N ASP A 19 17.22 -11.91 3.70
CA ASP A 19 18.67 -12.11 3.73
C ASP A 19 19.47 -10.87 4.20
N LYS A 20 18.93 -10.16 5.20
CA LYS A 20 19.58 -8.98 5.75
C LYS A 20 20.85 -9.36 6.51
N SER A 21 21.94 -8.66 6.22
CA SER A 21 23.32 -8.99 6.67
C SER A 21 23.54 -9.11 8.18
N ALA A 22 22.65 -8.55 9.01
CA ALA A 22 22.74 -8.60 10.47
C ALA A 22 21.80 -9.63 11.12
N GLY A 23 21.29 -10.61 10.35
CA GLY A 23 20.33 -11.60 10.87
C GLY A 23 19.00 -10.99 11.30
N LEU A 24 18.60 -9.91 10.63
CA LEU A 24 17.38 -9.17 10.92
C LEU A 24 16.18 -9.84 10.25
N ASP A 25 15.04 -9.84 10.94
CA ASP A 25 13.77 -10.38 10.44
C ASP A 25 13.36 -9.76 9.10
N ASP A 26 12.76 -10.54 8.23
CA ASP A 26 12.23 -10.07 6.95
C ASP A 26 11.33 -8.83 7.08
N THR A 27 11.38 -7.98 6.06
CA THR A 27 10.42 -6.88 5.88
C THR A 27 9.43 -7.28 4.80
N THR A 28 8.15 -7.28 5.13
CA THR A 28 7.08 -7.67 4.23
C THR A 28 6.00 -6.61 4.19
N MET A 29 5.46 -6.34 3.01
CA MET A 29 4.35 -5.40 2.82
C MET A 29 3.43 -5.91 1.73
N ASN A 30 2.15 -6.02 2.05
CA ASN A 30 1.08 -6.29 1.10
C ASN A 30 0.19 -5.04 0.98
N VAL A 31 -0.01 -4.57 -0.24
CA VAL A 31 -0.93 -3.48 -0.57
C VAL A 31 -2.06 -4.04 -1.41
N THR A 32 -3.29 -3.99 -0.91
CA THR A 32 -4.48 -4.26 -1.72
C THR A 32 -5.19 -2.95 -1.97
N GLY A 33 -5.42 -2.61 -3.24
CA GLY A 33 -5.98 -1.31 -3.58
C GLY A 33 -6.79 -1.28 -4.86
N VAL A 34 -7.32 -0.09 -5.13
CA VAL A 34 -8.05 0.24 -6.34
C VAL A 34 -7.69 1.66 -6.80
N ALA A 35 -7.30 1.78 -8.06
CA ALA A 35 -7.19 3.06 -8.76
C ALA A 35 -8.52 3.36 -9.46
N ILE A 36 -8.98 4.60 -9.32
CA ILE A 36 -10.29 5.07 -9.76
C ILE A 36 -10.09 6.24 -10.70
N SER A 37 -10.69 6.18 -11.89
CA SER A 37 -10.83 7.33 -12.79
C SER A 37 -12.30 7.69 -12.93
N ALA A 38 -12.63 8.97 -12.78
CA ALA A 38 -14.00 9.47 -12.91
C ALA A 38 -14.02 10.92 -13.42
N GLY A 39 -14.19 11.11 -14.73
CA GLY A 39 -14.04 12.43 -15.35
C GLY A 39 -12.66 13.02 -15.08
N GLY A 40 -12.60 14.22 -14.49
CA GLY A 40 -11.34 14.83 -14.06
C GLY A 40 -10.73 14.25 -12.77
N VAL A 41 -11.42 13.34 -12.07
CA VAL A 41 -10.92 12.74 -10.82
C VAL A 41 -10.05 11.53 -11.10
N TYR A 42 -8.88 11.50 -10.47
CA TYR A 42 -8.03 10.31 -10.34
C TYR A 42 -7.75 10.09 -8.85
N ALA A 43 -8.11 8.91 -8.34
CA ALA A 43 -7.94 8.58 -6.94
C ALA A 43 -7.40 7.16 -6.77
N TYR A 44 -6.79 6.89 -5.62
CA TYR A 44 -6.47 5.53 -5.19
C TYR A 44 -6.85 5.32 -3.72
N ILE A 45 -7.30 4.11 -3.42
CA ILE A 45 -7.61 3.64 -2.07
C ILE A 45 -6.80 2.37 -1.84
N ASP A 46 -5.90 2.41 -0.86
CA ASP A 46 -4.98 1.32 -0.52
C ASP A 46 -5.18 0.88 0.92
N TYR A 47 -5.29 -0.43 1.11
CA TYR A 47 -5.14 -1.06 2.40
C TYR A 47 -3.80 -1.79 2.48
N VAL A 48 -2.92 -1.28 3.33
CA VAL A 48 -1.54 -1.74 3.51
C VAL A 48 -1.45 -2.54 4.80
N ILE A 49 -0.85 -3.73 4.72
CA ILE A 49 -0.50 -4.56 5.88
C ILE A 49 0.99 -4.91 5.77
N ALA A 50 1.79 -4.60 6.80
CA ALA A 50 3.24 -4.80 6.72
C ALA A 50 3.89 -5.07 8.09
N LYS A 51 5.01 -5.79 8.08
CA LYS A 51 5.92 -6.00 9.22
C LYS A 51 7.29 -5.40 8.86
N ASN A 52 7.94 -4.73 9.82
CA ASN A 52 9.24 -4.07 9.65
C ASN A 52 9.33 -2.99 8.55
N GLN A 53 8.20 -2.40 8.13
CA GLN A 53 8.13 -1.44 7.02
C GLN A 53 8.02 0.02 7.50
N PRO A 54 9.05 0.89 7.29
CA PRO A 54 9.02 2.28 7.71
C PRO A 54 7.84 3.11 7.21
N PHE A 55 7.37 2.84 5.99
CA PHE A 55 6.24 3.59 5.40
C PHE A 55 4.96 3.54 6.26
N ILE A 56 4.78 2.49 7.07
CA ILE A 56 3.61 2.33 7.93
C ILE A 56 3.96 2.16 9.42
N GLY A 57 5.10 2.72 9.86
CA GLY A 57 5.46 2.78 11.27
C GLY A 57 6.33 1.65 11.80
N GLY A 58 6.85 0.78 10.92
CA GLY A 58 7.89 -0.20 11.25
C GLY A 58 9.31 0.35 11.12
N THR A 59 10.30 -0.54 11.21
CA THR A 59 11.71 -0.22 10.96
C THR A 59 12.37 -1.34 10.16
N LEU A 60 13.24 -1.00 9.21
CA LEU A 60 13.99 -1.98 8.41
C LEU A 60 15.04 -2.75 9.24
N VAL A 61 15.43 -2.21 10.40
CA VAL A 61 16.49 -2.77 11.25
C VAL A 61 15.95 -3.37 12.56
N GLY A 62 14.64 -3.53 12.69
CA GLY A 62 14.02 -4.17 13.84
C GLY A 62 13.66 -5.63 13.58
N ASN A 63 13.55 -6.38 14.67
CA ASN A 63 12.92 -7.70 14.71
C ASN A 63 11.55 -7.54 15.39
N ALA A 64 10.65 -6.80 14.74
CA ALA A 64 9.32 -6.57 15.30
C ALA A 64 8.40 -7.72 14.89
N ASP A 65 7.69 -8.32 15.83
CA ASP A 65 6.63 -9.31 15.53
C ASP A 65 5.28 -8.66 15.18
N ASP A 66 5.16 -7.36 15.46
CA ASP A 66 3.95 -6.61 15.24
C ASP A 66 3.73 -6.28 13.77
N TRP A 67 2.48 -6.46 13.34
CA TRP A 67 2.00 -6.06 12.04
C TRP A 67 1.30 -4.71 12.11
N ASN A 68 1.75 -3.78 11.27
CA ASN A 68 1.11 -2.50 11.08
C ASN A 68 0.08 -2.57 9.95
N LYS A 69 -1.00 -1.80 10.11
CA LYS A 69 -2.08 -1.69 9.13
C LYS A 69 -2.32 -0.20 8.84
N ARG A 70 -2.45 0.16 7.56
CA ARG A 70 -2.70 1.54 7.15
C ARG A 70 -3.72 1.57 6.02
N LEU A 71 -4.73 2.43 6.16
CA LEU A 71 -5.57 2.86 5.06
C LEU A 71 -4.96 4.14 4.48
N ASN A 72 -4.67 4.13 3.18
CA ASN A 72 -4.11 5.27 2.46
C ASN A 72 -5.06 5.66 1.32
N ILE A 73 -5.45 6.93 1.27
CA ILE A 73 -6.39 7.44 0.28
C ILE A 73 -5.79 8.71 -0.31
N ASN A 74 -5.76 8.78 -1.63
CA ASN A 74 -5.35 9.97 -2.36
C ASN A 74 -6.35 10.29 -3.44
N ILE A 75 -6.64 11.58 -3.61
CA ILE A 75 -7.62 12.08 -4.55
C ILE A 75 -6.98 13.29 -5.24
N GLY A 76 -6.88 13.22 -6.56
CA GLY A 76 -6.49 14.32 -7.44
C GLY A 76 -7.64 14.68 -8.37
N TYR A 77 -7.76 15.96 -8.68
CA TYR A 77 -8.69 16.48 -9.67
C TYR A 77 -7.92 17.28 -10.72
N TYR A 78 -8.16 16.96 -11.99
CA TYR A 78 -7.48 17.50 -13.16
C TYR A 78 -8.53 18.09 -14.10
N PHE A 79 -8.26 19.30 -14.60
CA PHE A 79 -9.16 20.08 -15.45
C PHE A 79 -8.61 20.20 -16.88
#